data_AF-A0A7S0CPQ2-F1
#
_entry.id   AF-A0A7S0CPQ2-F1
#
_cell.length_a   1.000
_cell.length_b   1.000
_cell.length_c   1.000
_cell.angle_alpha   90.00
_cell.angle_beta   90.00
_cell.angle_gamma   90.00
#
_symmetry.space_group_name_H-M   'P 1'
#
loop_
_entity.id
_entity.type
_entity.pdbx_description
1 polymer ?
#
loop_
_entity_poly.entity_id
_entity_poly.type
_entity_poly.pdbx_seq_one_letter_code
_entity_poly.pdbx_strand_id
1 'polypeptide(L)'
;MFTELPLERIGELEELSGADINRAKIILADEATALLHGSECLDAIHQTIESMFTKSKNASVNTYSLPRIFVSPSQLEGENGVRFVDLFLELKLATSKKDAKRLIAGGGARLGDVKITDELATLTASDFEGVTEVTLKAGKKRAGVVELK
;
A
#
# COMPACT_ATOMS: atom_id res chain seq x y z
N MET A 1 -24.45 -16.73 15.34
CA MET A 1 -24.42 -17.01 13.88
C MET A 1 -24.30 -15.65 13.18
N PHE A 2 -23.50 -15.53 12.12
CA PHE A 2 -23.16 -14.23 11.49
C PHE A 2 -23.70 -14.07 10.06
N THR A 3 -24.36 -15.10 9.52
CA THR A 3 -24.93 -15.13 8.16
C THR A 3 -26.23 -15.95 8.15
N GLU A 4 -27.03 -15.81 7.10
CA GLU A 4 -28.23 -16.64 6.84
C GLU A 4 -28.02 -17.65 5.70
N LEU A 5 -26.75 -17.95 5.38
CA LEU A 5 -26.41 -18.86 4.29
C LEU A 5 -26.89 -20.30 4.55
N PRO A 6 -27.45 -20.99 3.54
CA PRO A 6 -27.76 -22.41 3.63
C PRO A 6 -26.51 -23.26 3.90
N LEU A 7 -26.66 -24.35 4.67
CA LEU A 7 -25.56 -25.26 5.00
C LEU A 7 -24.88 -25.85 3.75
N GLU A 8 -25.65 -26.14 2.70
CA GLU A 8 -25.12 -26.61 1.41
C GLU A 8 -24.13 -25.61 0.82
N ARG A 9 -24.49 -24.32 0.87
CA ARG A 9 -23.63 -23.24 0.39
C ARG A 9 -22.38 -23.07 1.24
N ILE A 10 -22.47 -23.31 2.54
CA ILE A 10 -21.30 -23.32 3.43
C ILE A 10 -20.36 -24.47 3.05
N GLY A 11 -20.89 -25.68 2.80
CA GLY A 11 -20.11 -26.82 2.35
C GLY A 11 -19.31 -26.54 1.07
N GLU A 12 -19.92 -25.89 0.08
CA GLU A 12 -19.21 -25.47 -1.15
C GLU A 12 -18.07 -24.47 -0.88
N LEU A 13 -18.22 -23.61 0.12
CA LEU A 13 -17.19 -22.62 0.49
C LEU A 13 -16.06 -23.24 1.32
N GLU A 14 -16.32 -24.30 2.08
CA GLU A 14 -15.33 -25.03 2.87
C GLU A 14 -14.30 -25.77 1.99
N GLU A 15 -14.68 -26.13 0.76
CA GLU A 15 -13.77 -26.75 -0.22
C GLU A 15 -12.74 -25.76 -0.80
N LEU A 16 -12.98 -24.44 -0.66
CA LEU A 16 -12.08 -23.42 -1.20
C LEU A 16 -10.77 -23.35 -0.40
N SER A 17 -9.65 -23.33 -1.11
CA SER A 17 -8.32 -23.28 -0.51
C SER A 17 -7.37 -22.33 -1.25
N GLY A 18 -6.20 -22.09 -0.68
CA GLY A 18 -5.20 -21.22 -1.28
C GLY A 18 -5.73 -19.81 -1.53
N ALA A 19 -5.65 -19.34 -2.78
CA ALA A 19 -6.15 -18.00 -3.15
C ALA A 19 -7.68 -17.92 -3.17
N ASP A 20 -8.37 -19.04 -3.39
CA ASP A 20 -9.82 -19.08 -3.55
C ASP A 20 -10.56 -18.88 -2.22
N ILE A 21 -9.89 -19.08 -1.08
CA ILE A 21 -10.46 -18.78 0.25
C ILE A 21 -10.86 -17.31 0.41
N ASN A 22 -10.25 -16.41 -0.37
CA ASN A 22 -10.63 -15.00 -0.34
C ASN A 22 -12.07 -14.79 -0.81
N ARG A 23 -12.59 -15.65 -1.68
CA ARG A 23 -14.00 -15.62 -2.09
C ARG A 23 -14.93 -15.93 -0.91
N ALA A 24 -14.60 -16.92 -0.09
CA ALA A 24 -15.37 -17.23 1.11
C ALA A 24 -15.38 -16.05 2.11
N LYS A 25 -14.24 -15.35 2.26
CA LYS A 25 -14.14 -14.16 3.12
C LYS A 25 -14.98 -12.99 2.62
N ILE A 26 -14.99 -12.74 1.31
CA ILE A 26 -15.81 -11.70 0.70
C ILE A 26 -17.29 -12.00 0.96
N ILE A 27 -17.73 -13.23 0.67
CA ILE A 27 -19.11 -13.65 0.91
C ILE A 27 -19.50 -13.48 2.39
N LEU A 28 -18.65 -13.90 3.32
CA LEU A 28 -18.92 -13.72 4.75
C LEU A 28 -19.06 -12.24 5.13
N ALA A 29 -18.20 -11.37 4.61
CA ALA A 29 -18.26 -9.94 4.88
C ALA A 29 -19.53 -9.30 4.31
N ASP A 30 -19.92 -9.67 3.09
CA ASP A 30 -21.12 -9.16 2.42
C ASP A 30 -22.39 -9.60 3.16
N GLU A 31 -22.48 -10.88 3.55
CA GLU A 31 -23.61 -11.42 4.32
C GLU A 31 -23.74 -10.74 5.69
N ALA A 32 -22.64 -10.58 6.42
CA ALA A 32 -22.67 -9.90 7.70
C ALA A 32 -23.03 -8.41 7.57
N THR A 33 -22.58 -7.76 6.50
CA THR A 33 -22.91 -6.36 6.20
C THR A 33 -24.39 -6.21 5.82
N ALA A 34 -24.90 -7.09 4.96
CA ALA A 34 -26.31 -7.10 4.55
C ALA A 34 -27.23 -7.36 5.74
N LEU A 35 -26.84 -8.26 6.65
CA LEU A 35 -27.63 -8.58 7.85
C LEU A 35 -27.80 -7.36 8.78
N LEU A 36 -26.81 -6.49 8.86
CA LEU A 36 -26.83 -5.33 9.76
C LEU A 36 -27.29 -4.03 9.06
N HIS A 37 -26.95 -3.84 7.78
CA HIS A 37 -27.13 -2.58 7.05
C HIS A 37 -28.10 -2.68 5.86
N GLY A 38 -28.59 -3.87 5.52
CA GLY A 38 -29.33 -4.13 4.29
C GLY A 38 -28.41 -4.35 3.09
N SER A 39 -28.88 -5.12 2.11
CA SER A 39 -28.11 -5.47 0.90
C SER A 39 -27.88 -4.28 -0.04
N GLU A 40 -28.69 -3.23 0.08
CA GLU A 40 -28.65 -2.04 -0.78
C GLU A 40 -27.32 -1.27 -0.67
N CYS A 41 -26.61 -1.40 0.45
CA CYS A 41 -25.32 -0.74 0.66
C CYS A 41 -24.15 -1.46 -0.01
N LEU A 42 -24.31 -2.73 -0.40
CA LEU A 42 -23.21 -3.55 -0.92
C LEU A 42 -22.65 -2.98 -2.23
N ASP A 43 -23.51 -2.54 -3.15
CA ASP A 43 -23.07 -1.99 -4.43
C ASP A 43 -22.15 -0.77 -4.26
N ALA A 44 -22.53 0.15 -3.38
CA ALA A 44 -21.73 1.34 -3.07
C ALA A 44 -20.41 0.98 -2.38
N ILE A 45 -20.42 -0.02 -1.48
CA ILE A 45 -19.23 -0.54 -0.82
C ILE A 45 -18.28 -1.18 -1.86
N HIS A 46 -18.79 -2.03 -2.75
CA HIS A 46 -17.99 -2.66 -3.79
C HIS A 46 -17.39 -1.64 -4.77
N GLN A 47 -18.16 -0.64 -5.20
CA GLN A 47 -17.65 0.45 -6.04
C GLN A 47 -16.54 1.24 -5.33
N THR A 48 -16.74 1.51 -4.04
CA THR A 48 -15.73 2.21 -3.22
C THR A 48 -14.46 1.39 -3.12
N ILE A 49 -14.57 0.09 -2.78
CA ILE A 49 -13.46 -0.85 -2.71
C ILE A 49 -12.74 -0.93 -4.05
N GLU A 50 -13.47 -1.13 -5.15
CA GLU A 50 -12.88 -1.19 -6.49
C GLU A 50 -12.16 0.11 -6.87
N SER A 51 -12.73 1.27 -6.54
CA SER A 51 -12.08 2.56 -6.79
C SER A 51 -10.83 2.74 -5.94
N MET A 52 -10.86 2.30 -4.67
CA MET A 52 -9.73 2.31 -3.76
C MET A 52 -8.64 1.39 -4.27
N PHE A 53 -8.94 0.14 -4.63
CA PHE A 53 -7.99 -0.84 -5.16
C PHE A 53 -7.53 -0.55 -6.60
N THR A 54 -8.30 0.19 -7.40
CA THR A 54 -7.89 0.65 -8.73
C THR A 54 -6.93 1.82 -8.64
N LYS A 55 -7.20 2.79 -7.75
CA LYS A 55 -6.24 3.84 -7.37
C LYS A 55 -5.03 3.26 -6.61
N SER A 56 -5.24 2.15 -5.92
CA SER A 56 -4.27 1.38 -5.13
C SER A 56 -3.84 0.10 -5.85
N LYS A 57 -3.68 0.10 -7.19
CA LYS A 57 -3.16 -1.10 -7.88
C LYS A 57 -1.75 -1.50 -7.42
N ASN A 58 -1.10 -0.67 -6.60
CA ASN A 58 0.15 -1.01 -5.92
C ASN A 58 0.17 -0.70 -4.40
N ALA A 59 -0.96 -0.40 -3.73
CA ALA A 59 -1.02 -0.28 -2.27
C ALA A 59 -1.65 -1.51 -1.59
N SER A 60 -1.59 -2.66 -2.28
CA SER A 60 -1.58 -4.00 -1.65
C SER A 60 -0.26 -4.27 -0.92
N VAL A 61 0.28 -3.27 -0.22
CA VAL A 61 1.33 -3.49 0.75
C VAL A 61 0.75 -3.07 2.08
N ASN A 62 0.46 -4.06 2.93
CA ASN A 62 0.14 -3.83 4.32
C ASN A 62 1.30 -3.04 4.95
N THR A 63 1.13 -1.72 5.05
CA THR A 63 2.18 -0.79 5.48
C THR A 63 2.61 -1.03 6.93
N TYR A 64 1.75 -1.62 7.76
CA TYR A 64 2.06 -1.98 9.15
C TYR A 64 3.24 -2.95 9.28
N SER A 65 3.48 -3.78 8.25
CA SER A 65 4.58 -4.76 8.25
C SER A 65 5.86 -4.26 7.59
N LEU A 66 5.83 -3.05 7.03
CA LEU A 66 6.97 -2.51 6.28
C LEU A 66 8.00 -1.84 7.20
N PRO A 67 9.28 -1.85 6.79
CA PRO A 67 10.30 -0.98 7.38
C PRO A 67 9.80 0.47 7.37
N ARG A 68 9.98 1.17 8.49
CA ARG A 68 9.51 2.54 8.71
C ARG A 68 10.65 3.42 9.18
N ILE A 69 10.68 4.63 8.64
CA ILE A 69 11.55 5.71 9.11
C ILE A 69 10.71 6.96 9.36
N PHE A 70 11.15 7.78 10.28
CA PHE A 70 10.46 9.01 10.67
C PHE A 70 11.28 10.20 10.20
N VAL A 71 10.63 11.15 9.55
CA VAL A 71 11.21 12.43 9.15
C VAL A 71 10.48 13.56 9.85
N SER A 72 11.22 14.56 10.33
CA SER A 72 10.62 15.77 10.89
C SER A 72 10.35 16.81 9.79
N PRO A 73 9.37 17.71 9.97
CA PRO A 73 9.13 18.83 9.05
C PRO A 73 10.40 19.63 8.76
N SER A 74 11.23 19.86 9.78
CA SER A 74 12.52 20.55 9.64
C SER A 74 13.55 19.85 8.75
N GLN A 75 13.45 18.53 8.57
CA GLN A 75 14.29 17.78 7.62
C GLN A 75 13.76 17.88 6.19
N LEU A 76 12.48 18.17 6.03
CA LEU A 76 11.83 18.41 4.74
C LEU A 76 11.89 19.89 4.33
N GLU A 77 12.05 20.79 5.29
CA GLU A 77 12.18 22.24 5.10
C GLU A 77 13.63 22.62 4.76
N GLY A 78 13.88 22.88 3.47
CA GLY A 78 15.14 23.42 2.95
C GLY A 78 15.31 23.17 1.46
N GLU A 79 16.24 23.87 0.80
CA GLU A 79 16.49 23.75 -0.66
C GLU A 79 16.95 22.35 -1.11
N ASN A 80 17.19 21.41 -0.17
CA ASN A 80 17.75 20.09 -0.46
C ASN A 80 16.91 18.89 0.03
N GLY A 81 15.78 19.07 0.72
CA GLY A 81 14.93 17.98 1.24
C GLY A 81 15.70 16.78 1.85
N VAL A 82 15.10 15.58 1.81
CA VAL A 82 15.80 14.33 2.14
C VAL A 82 16.00 13.50 0.88
N ARG A 83 17.25 13.20 0.52
CA ARG A 83 17.56 12.47 -0.72
C ARG A 83 16.95 11.07 -0.74
N PHE A 84 16.26 10.72 -1.83
CA PHE A 84 15.71 9.37 -2.00
C PHE A 84 16.79 8.30 -1.88
N VAL A 85 17.99 8.54 -2.39
CA VAL A 85 19.11 7.60 -2.26
C VAL A 85 19.36 7.22 -0.80
N ASP A 86 19.34 8.19 0.12
CA ASP A 86 19.60 7.93 1.54
C ASP A 86 18.41 7.21 2.21
N LEU A 87 17.17 7.60 1.88
CA LEU A 87 15.95 6.93 2.36
C LEU A 87 15.90 5.45 1.94
N PHE A 88 16.33 5.12 0.72
CA PHE A 88 16.38 3.73 0.24
C PHE A 88 17.40 2.88 0.99
N LEU A 89 18.50 3.47 1.50
CA LEU A 89 19.43 2.74 2.35
C LEU A 89 18.86 2.55 3.75
N GLU A 90 18.30 3.60 4.34
CA GLU A 90 17.77 3.57 5.70
C GLU A 90 16.61 2.57 5.85
N LEU A 91 15.72 2.52 4.86
CA LEU A 91 14.66 1.52 4.75
C LEU A 91 15.15 0.13 4.31
N LYS A 92 16.46 -0.06 4.12
CA LYS A 92 17.08 -1.30 3.64
C LYS A 92 16.52 -1.79 2.29
N LEU A 93 16.05 -0.86 1.45
CA LEU A 93 15.57 -1.12 0.10
C LEU A 93 16.72 -1.24 -0.92
N ALA A 94 17.89 -0.70 -0.58
CA ALA A 94 19.13 -0.83 -1.33
C ALA A 94 20.30 -1.17 -0.38
N THR A 95 21.31 -1.89 -0.88
CA THR A 95 22.47 -2.30 -0.07
C THR A 95 23.59 -1.27 -0.05
N SER A 96 23.58 -0.30 -0.97
CA SER A 96 24.56 0.78 -1.06
C SER A 96 24.00 1.99 -1.84
N LYS A 97 24.63 3.16 -1.73
CA LYS A 97 24.23 4.36 -2.49
C LYS A 97 24.31 4.14 -4.00
N LYS A 98 25.30 3.38 -4.46
CA LYS A 98 25.44 2.99 -5.87
C LYS A 98 24.30 2.08 -6.33
N ASP A 99 23.86 1.16 -5.48
CA ASP A 99 22.71 0.29 -5.77
C ASP A 99 21.40 1.09 -5.84
N ALA A 100 21.18 2.02 -4.91
CA ALA A 100 20.03 2.91 -4.93
C ALA A 100 19.99 3.79 -6.20
N LYS A 101 21.12 4.39 -6.58
CA LYS A 101 21.25 5.14 -7.84
C LYS A 101 20.96 4.30 -9.07
N ARG A 102 21.51 3.08 -9.14
CA ARG A 102 21.20 2.13 -10.21
C ARG A 102 19.71 1.78 -10.25
N LEU A 103 19.07 1.66 -9.10
CA LEU A 103 17.65 1.38 -8.99
C LEU A 103 16.79 2.55 -9.47
N ILE A 104 17.21 3.80 -9.22
CA ILE A 104 16.61 5.01 -9.79
C ILE A 104 16.80 5.06 -11.31
N ALA A 105 18.04 4.97 -11.80
CA ALA A 105 18.36 5.01 -13.22
C ALA A 105 17.69 3.87 -14.02
N GLY A 106 17.53 2.70 -13.40
CA GLY A 106 16.83 1.54 -13.97
C GLY A 106 15.29 1.63 -13.88
N GLY A 107 14.72 2.73 -13.36
CA GLY A 107 13.27 2.93 -13.23
C GLY A 107 12.60 2.02 -12.20
N GLY A 108 13.38 1.46 -11.29
CA GLY A 108 12.91 0.61 -10.19
C GLY A 108 12.54 1.39 -8.92
N ALA A 109 12.97 2.65 -8.78
CA ALA A 109 12.61 3.52 -7.68
C ALA A 109 11.24 4.16 -7.90
N ARG A 110 10.35 4.09 -6.90
CA ARG A 110 9.08 4.82 -6.91
C ARG A 110 8.75 5.45 -5.57
N LEU A 111 8.12 6.62 -5.61
CA LEU A 111 7.36 7.23 -4.52
C LEU A 111 5.88 6.98 -4.80
N GLY A 112 5.22 6.17 -3.97
CA GLY A 112 3.89 5.65 -4.23
C GLY A 112 3.88 4.90 -5.57
N ASP A 113 3.33 5.54 -6.59
CA ASP A 113 3.26 5.03 -7.97
C ASP A 113 4.06 5.86 -8.98
N VAL A 114 4.61 6.99 -8.55
CA VAL A 114 5.41 7.89 -9.37
C VAL A 114 6.85 7.37 -9.43
N LYS A 115 7.40 7.25 -10.65
CA LYS A 115 8.80 6.86 -10.83
C LYS A 115 9.72 8.00 -10.40
N ILE A 116 10.73 7.67 -9.61
CA ILE A 116 11.83 8.59 -9.31
C ILE A 116 12.85 8.40 -10.43
N THR A 117 13.10 9.45 -11.20
CA THR A 117 13.99 9.42 -12.38
C THR A 117 15.32 10.13 -12.17
N ASP A 118 15.38 11.07 -11.23
CA ASP A 118 16.60 11.82 -10.91
C ASP A 118 17.30 11.21 -9.68
N GLU A 119 18.60 10.92 -9.81
CA GLU A 119 19.44 10.42 -8.72
C GLU A 119 19.64 11.44 -7.60
N LEU A 120 19.45 12.72 -7.91
CA LEU A 120 19.55 13.83 -6.98
C LEU A 120 18.19 14.24 -6.41
N ALA A 121 17.11 13.54 -6.78
CA ALA A 121 15.78 13.83 -6.28
C ALA A 121 15.69 13.68 -4.75
N THR A 122 14.87 14.55 -4.16
CA THR A 122 14.70 14.71 -2.73
C THR A 122 13.24 14.65 -2.38
N LEU A 123 12.92 13.97 -1.27
CA LEU A 123 11.62 14.01 -0.64
C LEU A 123 11.44 15.35 0.07
N THR A 124 10.31 15.99 -0.17
CA THR A 124 9.92 17.31 0.35
C THR A 124 8.56 17.23 1.02
N ALA A 125 8.17 18.29 1.75
CA ALA A 125 6.84 18.34 2.37
C ALA A 125 5.70 18.27 1.34
N SER A 126 5.91 18.73 0.10
CA SER A 126 4.91 18.68 -0.97
C SER A 126 4.57 17.27 -1.42
N ASP A 127 5.50 16.32 -1.29
CA ASP A 127 5.31 14.92 -1.68
C ASP A 127 4.33 14.15 -0.77
N PHE A 128 4.05 14.71 0.41
CA PHE A 128 3.10 14.14 1.36
C PHE A 128 1.65 14.51 1.02
N GLU A 129 1.37 15.49 0.16
CA GLU A 129 0.00 15.85 -0.29
C GLU A 129 -1.07 15.92 0.82
N GLY A 130 -0.68 16.29 2.05
CA GLY A 130 -1.58 16.35 3.22
C GLY A 130 -1.78 15.03 4.00
N VAL A 131 -1.12 13.94 3.61
CA VAL A 131 -1.03 12.70 4.42
C VAL A 131 0.22 12.71 5.32
N THR A 132 0.22 11.87 6.35
CA THR A 132 1.35 11.75 7.29
C THR A 132 2.37 10.70 6.88
N GLU A 133 2.09 9.87 5.87
CA GLU A 133 3.01 8.82 5.43
C GLU A 133 3.04 8.63 3.92
N VAL A 134 4.23 8.32 3.39
CA VAL A 134 4.44 8.00 1.98
C VAL A 134 5.19 6.68 1.83
N THR A 135 4.91 5.93 0.77
CA THR A 135 5.56 4.64 0.51
C THR A 135 6.66 4.78 -0.54
N LEU A 136 7.84 4.25 -0.25
CA LEU A 136 8.92 4.07 -1.23
C LEU A 136 8.97 2.62 -1.69
N LYS A 137 9.08 2.41 -3.01
CA LYS A 137 9.17 1.07 -3.62
C LYS A 137 10.48 0.89 -4.37
N ALA A 138 11.10 -0.27 -4.16
CA ALA A 138 12.27 -0.77 -4.87
C ALA A 138 11.87 -1.99 -5.71
N GLY A 139 11.47 -1.73 -6.96
CA GLY A 139 10.92 -2.74 -7.86
C GLY A 139 9.48 -3.12 -7.47
N LYS A 140 9.12 -4.40 -7.63
CA LYS A 140 7.76 -4.90 -7.35
C LYS A 140 7.56 -5.50 -5.96
N LYS A 141 8.64 -5.90 -5.27
CA LYS A 141 8.57 -6.72 -4.04
C LYS A 141 9.04 -6.03 -2.77
N ARG A 142 9.89 -5.01 -2.88
CA ARG A 142 10.48 -4.32 -1.72
C ARG A 142 9.82 -2.96 -1.58
N ALA A 143 9.32 -2.66 -0.39
CA ALA A 143 8.70 -1.38 -0.06
C ALA A 143 9.06 -0.99 1.37
N GLY A 144 9.01 0.30 1.66
CA GLY A 144 9.21 0.90 2.97
C GLY A 144 8.39 2.17 3.10
N VAL A 145 8.17 2.63 4.33
CA VAL A 145 7.31 3.79 4.61
C VAL A 145 8.14 4.89 5.27
N VAL A 146 7.93 6.11 4.80
CA VAL A 146 8.45 7.34 5.40
C VAL A 146 7.28 8.05 6.05
N GLU A 147 7.34 8.26 7.36
CA GLU A 147 6.29 8.94 8.12
C GLU A 147 6.78 10.31 8.60
N LEU A 148 5.94 11.32 8.39
CA LEU A 148 6.12 12.67 8.90
C LEU A 148 5.71 12.72 10.37
N LYS A 149 6.61 13.19 11.23
CA LYS A 149 6.41 13.28 12.69
C LYS A 149 6.65 14.67 13.25
#